data_AF-A0A3B9K1A8-F1
#
_entry.id   AF-A0A3B9K1A8-F1
#
_cell.length_a   1.000
_cell.length_b   1.000
_cell.length_c   1.000
_cell.angle_alpha   90.00
_cell.angle_beta   90.00
_cell.angle_gamma   90.00
#
_symmetry.space_group_name_H-M   'P 1'
#
loop_
_entity.id
_entity.type
_entity.pdbx_description
1 polymer ?
#
loop_
_entity_poly.entity_id
_entity_poly.type
_entity_poly.pdbx_seq_one_letter_code
_entity_poly.pdbx_strand_id
1 'polypeptide(L)' 'MKIRPLQDRIMVQPILEKEVQKGGIIIPDSAKEKPIEGRVKAVGKGKIGDDGKPIKLEIKVG' A
#
# COMPACT_ATOMS: atom_id res chain seq x y z
N MET A 1 -4.23 17.29 3.16
CA MET A 1 -2.77 17.39 2.93
C MET A 1 -2.39 16.50 1.76
N LYS A 2 -1.64 17.01 0.77
CA LYS A 2 -1.15 16.21 -0.37
C LYS A 2 0.26 15.72 -0.06
N ILE A 3 0.40 14.44 0.30
CA ILE A 3 1.71 13.81 0.53
C ILE A 3 2.20 13.27 -0.81
N ARG A 4 3.40 13.67 -1.21
CA ARG A 4 4.05 13.18 -2.44
C ARG A 4 5.25 12.30 -2.06
N PRO A 5 5.21 10.99 -2.34
CA PRO A 5 6.37 10.13 -2.18
C PRO A 5 7.51 10.57 -3.10
N LEU A 6 8.75 10.48 -2.59
CA LEU A 6 9.96 10.76 -3.36
C LEU A 6 10.50 9.46 -3.97
N GLN A 7 11.18 9.59 -5.11
CA GLN A 7 11.84 8.49 -5.82
C GLN A 7 10.88 7.32 -6.09
N ASP A 8 11.23 6.11 -5.65
CA ASP A 8 10.53 4.84 -5.83
C ASP A 8 9.55 4.51 -4.71
N ARG A 9 9.36 5.41 -3.73
CA ARG A 9 8.47 5.17 -2.60
C ARG A 9 7.01 5.21 -3.03
N ILE A 10 6.21 4.39 -2.37
CA ILE A 10 4.76 4.27 -2.59
C ILE A 10 4.06 4.47 -1.25
N MET A 11 2.99 5.25 -1.25
CA MET A 11 2.14 5.43 -0.08
C MET A 11 0.93 4.49 -0.20
N VAL A 12 0.90 3.50 0.69
CA VAL A 12 -0.18 2.52 0.78
C VAL A 12 -1.00 2.82 2.02
N GLN A 13 -2.32 2.83 1.87
CA GLN A 13 -3.25 2.85 2.99
C GLN A 13 -3.69 1.39 3.25
N PRO A 14 -3.44 0.84 4.44
CA PRO A 14 -3.90 -0.50 4.78
C PRO A 14 -5.42 -0.60 4.62
N ILE A 15 -5.89 -1.67 3.98
CA ILE A 15 -7.31 -1.99 4.01
C ILE A 15 -7.52 -2.81 5.28
N LEU A 16 -8.37 -2.32 6.17
CA LEU A 16 -8.81 -3.12 7.30
C LEU A 16 -9.53 -4.34 6.74
N GLU A 17 -9.01 -5.53 7.03
CA GLU A 17 -9.73 -6.76 6.72
C GLU A 17 -11.11 -6.66 7.35
N LYS A 18 -12.14 -6.86 6.52
CA LYS A 18 -13.51 -7.00 7.03
C LYS A 18 -13.48 -8.13 8.05
N GLU A 19 -14.14 -7.94 9.18
CA GLU A 19 -14.34 -9.00 10.16
C GLU A 19 -15.00 -10.19 9.45
N VAL A 20 -14.19 -11.17 9.09
CA VAL A 20 -14.66 -12.30 8.31
C VAL A 20 -15.42 -13.18 9.28
N GLN A 21 -16.74 -13.01 9.35
CA GLN A 21 -17.63 -13.95 10.03
C GLN A 21 -17.70 -15.24 9.22
N LYS A 22 -16.66 -16.08 9.27
CA LYS A 22 -16.78 -17.49 8.84
C LYS A 22 -17.39 -18.27 10.01
N GLY A 23 -18.70 -18.52 9.95
CA GLY A 23 -19.37 -19.46 10.86
C GLY A 23 -19.67 -18.96 12.27
N GLY A 24 -19.78 -17.64 12.50
CA GLY A 24 -20.21 -17.07 13.79
C GLY A 24 -19.10 -16.92 14.84
N ILE A 25 -17.85 -17.23 14.51
CA ILE A 25 -16.70 -17.01 15.39
C ILE A 25 -16.20 -15.58 15.17
N ILE A 26 -16.25 -14.76 16.21
CA ILE A 26 -15.67 -13.42 16.22
C ILE A 26 -14.17 -13.58 16.49
N ILE A 27 -13.34 -13.18 15.53
CA ILE A 27 -11.89 -13.11 15.74
C ILE A 27 -11.59 -11.83 16.54
N PRO A 28 -11.10 -11.94 17.79
CA PRO A 28 -10.79 -10.76 18.59
C PRO A 28 -9.68 -9.92 17.94
N ASP A 29 -9.74 -8.60 18.14
CA ASP A 29 -8.81 -7.64 17.55
C ASP A 29 -7.32 -7.91 17.85
N SER A 30 -7.02 -8.62 18.94
CA SER A 30 -5.67 -9.00 19.33
C SER A 30 -5.04 -10.09 18.46
N ALA A 31 -5.86 -10.87 17.74
CA ALA A 31 -5.43 -11.93 16.83
C ALA A 31 -5.53 -11.52 15.35
N LYS A 32 -5.95 -10.28 15.05
CA LYS A 32 -5.95 -9.76 13.68
C LYS A 32 -4.50 -9.54 13.26
N GLU A 33 -4.07 -10.30 12.25
CA GLU A 33 -2.75 -10.13 11.65
C GLU A 33 -2.62 -8.77 10.97
N LYS A 34 -1.38 -8.31 10.76
CA LYS A 34 -1.16 -7.06 10.02
C LYS A 34 -1.70 -7.23 8.61
N PRO A 35 -2.60 -6.35 8.14
CA PRO A 35 -3.15 -6.45 6.79
C PRO A 35 -2.01 -6.39 5.77
N ILE A 36 -1.91 -7.44 4.96
CA ILE A 36 -0.92 -7.57 3.88
C ILE A 36 -1.41 -6.80 2.64
N GLU A 37 -2.73 -6.57 2.54
CA GLU A 37 -3.36 -5.83 1.46
C GLU A 37 -3.60 -4.36 1.82
N GLY A 38 -3.41 -3.50 0.82
CA GLY A 38 -3.60 -2.07 0.98
C GLY A 38 -3.82 -1.36 -0.34
N ARG A 39 -4.51 -0.22 -0.28
CA ARG A 39 -4.80 0.61 -1.44
C ARG A 39 -3.70 1.64 -1.68
N VAL A 40 -3.25 1.77 -2.92
CA VAL A 40 -2.21 2.74 -3.29
C VAL A 40 -2.80 4.15 -3.39
N LYS A 41 -2.41 5.04 -2.49
CA LYS A 41 -2.88 6.44 -2.45
C LYS A 41 -1.99 7.40 -3.22
N ALA A 42 -0.68 7.14 -3.29
CA ALA A 42 0.25 7.97 -4.03
C ALA A 42 1.47 7.15 -4.47
N VAL A 43 2.00 7.47 -5.64
CA VAL A 43 3.21 6.86 -6.20
C VAL A 43 4.28 7.91 -6.43
N GLY A 44 5.53 7.54 -6.17
CA GLY A 44 6.70 8.35 -6.48
C GLY A 44 6.96 8.45 -7.98
N LYS A 45 7.94 9.29 -8.36
CA LYS A 45 8.34 9.49 -9.76
C LYS A 45 9.15 8.32 -10.34
N GLY A 46 9.56 7.36 -9.51
CA GLY A 46 10.45 6.26 -9.87
C GLY A 46 11.91 6.49 -9.45
N LYS A 47 12.69 5.42 -9.41
CA LYS A 47 14.14 5.49 -9.15
C LYS A 47 14.83 6.10 -10.37
N ILE A 48 15.80 6.98 -10.14
CA ILE A 48 16.70 7.44 -11.22
C ILE A 48 17.76 6.35 -11.37
N GLY A 49 17.80 5.71 -12.54
CA GLY A 49 18.86 4.75 -12.86
C GLY A 49 20.19 5.46 -13.08
N ASP A 50 21.28 4.71 -13.07
CA ASP A 50 22.64 5.25 -13.19
C ASP A 50 22.87 6.00 -14.53
N ASP A 51 22.05 5.70 -15.54
CA ASP A 51 22.00 6.38 -16.85
C ASP A 51 21.24 7.74 -16.83
N GLY A 52 20.82 8.22 -15.65
CA GLY A 52 20.03 9.45 -15.49
C GLY A 52 18.56 9.33 -15.92
N LYS A 53 18.13 8.16 -16.40
CA LYS A 53 16.74 7.91 -16.82
C LYS A 53 15.87 7.47 -15.63
N PRO A 54 14.64 8.01 -15.50
CA PRO A 54 13.71 7.55 -14.49
C PRO A 54 13.15 6.16 -14.85
N ILE A 55 13.34 5.18 -13.96
CA ILE A 55 12.71 3.87 -14.02
C ILE A 55 11.27 4.05 -13.55
N LYS A 56 10.33 3.91 -14.47
CA LYS A 56 8.90 4.11 -14.20
C LYS A 56 8.39 2.97 -13.31
N LEU A 57 7.66 3.32 -12.26
CA LEU A 57 6.91 2.35 -11.46
C LEU A 57 5.73 1.82 -12.28
N GLU A 58 5.53 0.50 -12.30
CA GLU A 58 4.35 -0.12 -12.94
C GLU A 58 3.07 0.11 -12.15
N ILE A 59 3.20 0.38 -10.86
CA ILE A 59 2.09 0.60 -9.94
C ILE A 59 1.50 2.00 -10.17
N LYS A 60 0.17 2.05 -10.32
CA LYS A 60 -0.61 3.29 -10.46
C LYS A 60 -1.36 3.57 -9.16
N VAL A 61 -1.80 4.82 -8.99
CA VAL A 61 -2.72 5.20 -7.92
C VAL A 61 -4.08 4.55 -8.19
N GLY A 62 -4.64 3.85 -7.22
CA GLY A 62 -5.90 3.10 -7.38
C GLY A 62 -6.03 1.95 -6.42
#